data_AF-A0A430C704-F1
#
_entry.id   AF-A0A430C704-F1
#
_cell.length_a   1.000
_cell.length_b   1.000
_cell.length_c   1.000
_cell.angle_alpha   90.00
_cell.angle_beta   90.00
_cell.angle_gamma   90.00
#
_symmetry.space_group_name_H-M   'P 1'
#
loop_
_entity.id
_entity.type
_entity.pdbx_description
1 polymer ?
#
loop_
_entity_poly.entity_id
_entity_poly.type
_entity_poly.pdbx_seq_one_letter_code
_entity_poly.pdbx_strand_id
1 'polypeptide(L)'
;MTRVLEQRYVTCADGSRADIDFLDDGLRMAVTWLPSGPTEILAASKTGEPFTGRHTRAIMAGGTIAFERGRTLLRICQHPHR
;
A
#
# COMPACT_ATOMS: atom_id res chain seq x y z
N MET A 1 -0.84 20.51 -6.69
CA MET A 1 0.06 19.50 -7.30
C MET A 1 0.31 18.45 -6.24
N THR A 2 0.07 17.18 -6.54
CA THR A 2 0.37 16.06 -5.62
C THR A 2 1.88 15.83 -5.58
N ARG A 3 2.46 15.73 -4.39
CA ARG A 3 3.90 15.48 -4.19
C ARG A 3 4.12 14.06 -3.69
N VAL A 4 5.10 13.35 -4.26
CA VAL A 4 5.57 12.06 -3.72
C VAL A 4 6.60 12.33 -2.62
N LEU A 5 6.40 11.72 -1.45
CA LEU A 5 7.29 11.80 -0.29
C LEU A 5 8.27 10.64 -0.23
N GLU A 6 7.78 9.43 -0.48
CA GLU A 6 8.53 8.19 -0.40
C GLU A 6 7.92 7.18 -1.36
N GLN A 7 8.76 6.39 -2.01
CA GLN A 7 8.35 5.28 -2.84
C GLN A 7 8.80 3.96 -2.22
N ARG A 8 7.93 2.95 -2.21
CA ARG A 8 8.22 1.60 -1.71
C ARG A 8 7.75 0.53 -2.68
N TYR A 9 8.70 -0.28 -3.12
CA TYR A 9 8.42 -1.54 -3.77
C TYR A 9 8.28 -2.64 -2.71
N VAL A 10 7.23 -3.45 -2.80
CA VAL A 10 7.01 -4.57 -1.88
C VAL A 10 6.75 -5.86 -2.64
N THR A 11 7.19 -6.97 -2.04
CA THR A 11 6.85 -8.33 -2.48
C THR A 11 6.02 -9.00 -1.40
N CYS A 12 4.91 -9.60 -1.80
CA CYS A 12 3.98 -10.30 -0.93
C CYS A 12 4.33 -11.78 -0.82
N ALA A 13 3.85 -12.44 0.24
CA ALA A 13 4.09 -13.87 0.46
C ALA A 13 3.58 -14.77 -0.69
N ASP A 14 2.58 -14.32 -1.46
CA ASP A 14 2.05 -15.00 -2.65
C ASP A 14 2.89 -14.72 -3.93
N GLY A 15 4.01 -14.01 -3.80
CA GLY A 15 4.87 -13.60 -4.92
C GLY A 15 4.37 -12.39 -5.71
N SER A 16 3.18 -11.86 -5.40
CA SER A 16 2.71 -10.61 -6.00
C SER A 16 3.56 -9.43 -5.56
N ARG A 17 3.59 -8.37 -6.37
CA ARG A 17 4.41 -7.18 -6.13
C ARG A 17 3.58 -5.92 -6.28
N ALA A 18 3.87 -4.92 -5.46
CA ALA A 18 3.24 -3.61 -5.55
C ALA A 18 4.29 -2.49 -5.47
N ASP A 19 4.02 -1.42 -6.21
CA ASP A 19 4.67 -0.11 -6.07
C ASP A 19 3.75 0.80 -5.26
N ILE A 20 4.30 1.49 -4.27
CA ILE A 20 3.57 2.31 -3.31
C ILE A 20 4.23 3.67 -3.23
N ASP A 21 3.53 4.71 -3.66
CA ASP A 21 3.95 6.10 -3.47
C ASP A 21 3.20 6.73 -2.30
N PHE A 22 3.91 7.13 -1.25
CA PHE A 22 3.35 7.96 -0.19
C PHE A 22 3.25 9.41 -0.68
N LEU A 23 2.08 10.02 -0.51
CA LEU A 23 1.72 11.29 -1.11
C LEU A 23 1.51 12.38 -0.06
N ASP A 24 1.87 13.60 -0.43
CA ASP A 24 1.55 14.87 0.22
C ASP A 24 1.96 14.96 1.71
N ASP A 25 1.09 14.57 2.63
CA ASP A 25 1.29 14.58 4.09
C ASP A 25 1.62 13.19 4.66
N GLY A 26 1.77 12.19 3.78
CA GLY A 26 1.98 10.79 4.14
C GLY A 26 0.70 10.07 4.56
N LEU A 27 -0.46 10.73 4.53
CA LEU A 27 -1.77 10.14 4.83
C LEU A 27 -2.50 9.68 3.57
N ARG A 28 -1.86 9.80 2.40
CA ARG A 28 -2.31 9.17 1.17
C ARG A 28 -1.22 8.28 0.59
N MET A 29 -1.62 7.18 -0.03
CA MET A 29 -0.72 6.35 -0.82
C MET A 29 -1.37 5.99 -2.16
N ALA A 30 -0.58 6.05 -3.23
CA ALA A 30 -0.94 5.45 -4.51
C ALA A 30 -0.37 4.03 -4.56
N VAL A 31 -1.22 3.03 -4.79
CA VAL A 31 -0.84 1.62 -4.81
C VAL A 31 -1.04 1.07 -6.20
N THR A 32 0.02 0.60 -6.83
CA THR A 32 0.01 0.01 -8.17
C THR A 32 0.51 -1.43 -8.10
N TRP A 33 -0.36 -2.39 -8.41
CA TRP A 33 0.03 -3.81 -8.48
C TRP A 33 0.82 -4.07 -9.75
N LEU A 34 2.02 -4.65 -9.64
CA LEU A 34 2.91 -4.88 -10.77
C LEU A 34 2.59 -6.21 -11.49
N PRO A 35 2.85 -6.32 -12.81
CA PRO A 35 3.57 -5.34 -13.65
C PRO A 35 2.71 -4.24 -14.28
N SER A 36 1.38 -4.36 -14.28
CA SER A 36 0.49 -3.47 -15.08
C SER A 36 -0.90 -3.25 -14.49
N GLY A 37 -1.06 -3.46 -13.18
CA GLY A 37 -2.31 -3.22 -12.47
C GLY A 37 -2.66 -1.72 -12.40
N PRO A 38 -3.95 -1.39 -12.23
CA PRO A 38 -4.35 0.00 -12.03
C PRO A 38 -3.83 0.54 -10.71
N THR A 39 -3.57 1.85 -10.67
CA THR A 39 -3.25 2.58 -9.44
C THR A 39 -4.53 2.87 -8.66
N GLU A 40 -4.55 2.50 -7.38
CA GLU A 40 -5.61 2.88 -6.43
C GLU A 40 -5.05 3.87 -5.41
N ILE A 41 -5.76 4.97 -5.16
CA ILE A 41 -5.41 5.90 -4.08
C ILE A 41 -6.10 5.45 -2.80
N LEU A 42 -5.32 5.22 -1.75
CA LEU A 42 -5.79 4.92 -0.41
C LEU A 42 -5.50 6.11 0.51
N ALA A 43 -6.36 6.37 1.49
CA ALA A 43 -6.19 7.45 2.45
C ALA A 43 -6.37 6.98 3.89
N ALA A 44 -5.57 7.52 4.80
CA ALA A 44 -5.72 7.38 6.24
C ALA A 44 -6.25 8.70 6.83
N SER A 45 -7.05 8.61 7.89
CA SER A 45 -7.58 9.76 8.63
C SER A 45 -6.50 10.45 9.47
N LYS A 46 -5.52 9.68 9.97
CA LYS A 46 -4.37 10.12 10.77
C LYS A 46 -3.26 9.06 10.76
N THR A 47 -2.08 9.45 11.22
CA THR A 47 -0.93 8.54 11.35
C THR A 47 -1.25 7.35 12.25
N GLY A 48 -0.84 6.15 11.82
CA GLY A 48 -1.07 4.90 12.54
C GLY A 48 -2.41 4.24 12.24
N GLU A 49 -3.32 4.90 11.53
CA GLU A 49 -4.56 4.26 11.06
C GLU A 49 -4.40 3.59 9.68
N PRO A 50 -5.25 2.61 9.36
CA PRO A 50 -5.27 1.97 8.06
C PRO A 50 -5.57 2.95 6.93
N PHE A 51 -4.92 2.76 5.80
CA PHE A 51 -5.27 3.43 4.56
C PHE A 51 -6.43 2.70 3.91
N THR A 52 -7.47 3.43 3.52
CA THR A 52 -8.68 2.85 2.94
C THR A 52 -8.93 3.47 1.58
N GLY A 53 -9.14 2.62 0.58
CA GLY A 53 -9.59 2.99 -0.75
C GLY A 53 -10.99 2.47 -1.03
N ARG A 54 -11.34 2.36 -2.31
CA ARG A 54 -12.65 1.89 -2.73
C ARG A 54 -12.78 0.38 -2.55
N HIS A 55 -11.71 -0.37 -2.78
CA HIS A 55 -11.72 -1.84 -2.73
C HIS A 55 -10.63 -2.42 -1.84
N THR A 56 -9.60 -1.63 -1.56
CA THR A 56 -8.40 -2.06 -0.85
C THR A 56 -8.29 -1.32 0.48
N ARG A 57 -7.89 -2.04 1.52
CA ARG A 57 -7.43 -1.46 2.78
C ARG A 57 -5.99 -1.90 3.02
N ALA A 58 -5.13 -0.98 3.45
CA ALA A 58 -3.73 -1.25 3.72
C ALA A 58 -3.40 -0.92 5.18
N ILE A 59 -2.76 -1.86 5.87
CA ILE A 59 -2.35 -1.75 7.27
C ILE A 59 -0.83 -1.88 7.31
N MET A 60 -0.15 -0.92 7.92
CA MET A 60 1.31 -0.98 8.10
C MET A 60 1.64 -1.31 9.55
N ALA A 61 2.45 -2.35 9.76
CA ALA A 61 2.91 -2.76 11.09
C ALA A 61 4.30 -3.38 11.00
N GLY A 62 5.24 -2.92 11.84
CA GLY A 62 6.55 -3.57 12.00
C GLY A 62 7.35 -3.74 10.71
N GLY A 63 7.30 -2.76 9.78
CA GLY A 63 8.01 -2.83 8.49
C GLY A 63 7.33 -3.70 7.43
N THR A 64 6.18 -4.29 7.75
CA THR A 64 5.33 -5.05 6.84
C THR A 64 4.10 -4.24 6.47
N ILE A 65 3.57 -4.44 5.26
CA ILE A 65 2.28 -3.92 4.83
C ILE A 65 1.34 -5.07 4.51
N ALA A 66 0.13 -5.02 5.06
CA ALA A 66 -0.93 -5.96 4.77
C ALA A 66 -1.99 -5.29 3.90
N PHE A 67 -2.30 -5.87 2.74
CA PHE A 67 -3.39 -5.45 1.88
C PHE A 67 -4.59 -6.38 2.04
N GLU A 68 -5.74 -5.81 2.37
CA GLU A 68 -7.04 -6.45 2.41
C GLU A 68 -7.86 -6.03 1.18
N ARG A 69 -8.38 -6.99 0.42
CA ARG A 69 -9.36 -6.73 -0.65
C ARG A 69 -10.69 -7.43 -0.30
N GLY A 70 -11.71 -6.64 0.02
CA GLY A 70 -12.97 -7.18 0.57
C GLY A 70 -12.77 -7.85 1.94
N ARG A 71 -13.50 -8.93 2.23
CA ARG A 71 -13.40 -9.68 3.50
C ARG A 71 -12.47 -10.90 3.45
N THR A 72 -11.85 -11.18 2.31
CA THR A 72 -11.37 -12.55 2.03
C THR A 72 -9.90 -12.63 1.63
N LEU A 73 -9.34 -11.59 1.02
CA LEU A 73 -7.98 -11.64 0.50
C LEU A 73 -7.07 -10.76 1.34
N LEU A 74 -6.14 -11.40 2.06
CA LEU A 74 -5.07 -10.78 2.82
C LEU A 74 -3.73 -11.06 2.13
N ARG A 75 -2.99 -10.02 1.74
CA ARG A 75 -1.62 -10.13 1.26
C ARG A 75 -0.68 -9.43 2.21
N ILE A 76 0.23 -10.19 2.81
CA ILE A 76 1.27 -9.67 3.69
C ILE A 76 2.52 -9.47 2.84
N CYS A 77 3.02 -8.24 2.80
CA CYS A 77 4.07 -7.81 1.90
C CYS A 77 5.18 -7.08 2.64
N GLN A 78 6.40 -7.30 2.19
CA GLN A 78 7.60 -6.76 2.79
C GLN A 78 8.45 -6.08 1.72
N HIS A 79 9.26 -5.13 2.15
CA HIS A 79 10.26 -4.53 1.27
C HIS A 79 11.23 -5.64 0.82
N PRO A 80 11.59 -5.73 -0.47
CA PRO A 80 12.64 -6.62 -0.90
C PRO A 80 13.92 -6.20 -0.16
N HIS A 81 14.55 -7.13 0.58
CA HIS A 81 15.82 -6.95 1.29
C HIS A 81 15.80 -6.39 2.74
N ARG A 82 14.75 -6.64 3.53
CA ARG A 82 14.88 -6.63 5.00
C ARG A 82 14.50 -7.97 5.61
#